data_AF-A0A954EN71-F1
#
_entry.id   AF-A0A954EN71-F1
#
_cell.length_a   1.000
_cell.length_b   1.000
_cell.length_c   1.000
_cell.angle_alpha   90.00
_cell.angle_beta   90.00
_cell.angle_gamma   90.00
#
_symmetry.space_group_name_H-M   'P 1'
#
loop_
_entity.id
_entity.type
_entity.pdbx_description
1 polymer ?
#
loop_
_entity_poly.entity_id
_entity_poly.type
_entity_poly.pdbx_seq_one_letter_code
_entity_poly.pdbx_strand_id
1 'polypeptide(L)'
;MPKKRSSLPKRSTKAASPTPSTTSSTTGKKVAKKKATASNSSEPTQVESHEEQAFDEQLQREYLQLLARGASPAAACMQLNLSVTVVLNRITTDETFRDRLDQIHNVLSQNVAAALYRSAMEGSVSAQTFFLKNCPPPEWPGEDAARLGVDDGLDELSDEELRRLMEHEQIPDPE
;
A
#
# COMPACT_ATOMS: atom_id res chain seq x y z
N MET A 1 -68.77 22.63 13.62
CA MET A 1 -67.55 21.82 13.89
C MET A 1 -66.49 22.15 12.84
N PRO A 2 -65.58 23.11 13.09
CA PRO A 2 -64.68 23.64 12.06
C PRO A 2 -63.30 22.95 12.01
N LYS A 3 -62.98 22.49 10.78
CA LYS A 3 -61.73 22.54 10.00
C LYS A 3 -60.37 22.13 10.62
N LYS A 4 -59.83 21.05 10.02
CA LYS A 4 -58.43 20.62 9.89
C LYS A 4 -57.44 21.77 9.68
N ARG A 5 -56.25 21.67 10.30
CA ARG A 5 -54.99 22.23 9.78
C ARG A 5 -53.83 21.28 10.03
N SER A 6 -53.28 20.77 8.93
CA SER A 6 -52.03 20.01 8.79
C SER A 6 -50.82 20.92 8.93
N SER A 7 -49.90 20.61 9.84
CA SER A 7 -48.59 21.27 9.94
C SER A 7 -47.51 20.39 9.33
N LEU A 8 -47.08 20.75 8.11
CA LEU A 8 -45.84 20.26 7.49
C LEU A 8 -44.64 21.06 8.06
N PRO A 9 -43.53 20.42 8.46
CA PRO A 9 -42.30 21.14 8.76
C PRO A 9 -41.59 21.60 7.48
N LYS A 10 -41.26 22.89 7.44
CA LYS A 10 -40.47 23.53 6.38
C LYS A 10 -39.03 23.03 6.40
N ARG A 11 -38.62 22.36 5.34
CA ARG A 11 -37.23 22.03 5.02
C ARG A 11 -36.53 23.32 4.54
N SER A 12 -35.53 23.77 5.30
CA SER A 12 -34.62 24.85 4.89
C SER A 12 -33.19 24.36 5.10
N THR A 13 -32.55 23.96 4.01
CA THR A 13 -31.10 23.76 3.96
C THR A 13 -30.60 24.64 2.84
N LYS A 14 -30.07 25.77 3.25
CA LYS A 14 -29.41 26.80 2.45
C LYS A 14 -28.27 26.16 1.66
N ALA A 15 -28.37 26.18 0.33
CA ALA A 15 -27.29 25.82 -0.57
C ALA A 15 -26.16 26.86 -0.40
N ALA A 16 -25.06 26.45 0.23
CA ALA A 16 -23.81 27.19 0.21
C ALA A 16 -23.03 26.71 -1.01
N SER A 17 -22.90 27.58 -2.01
CA SER A 17 -22.05 27.38 -3.16
C SER A 17 -20.59 27.27 -2.72
N PRO A 18 -19.87 26.17 -3.00
CA PRO A 18 -18.43 26.12 -2.75
C PRO A 18 -17.69 26.99 -3.77
N THR A 19 -17.09 28.08 -3.28
CA THR A 19 -16.05 28.84 -4.00
C THR A 19 -14.85 27.93 -4.28
N PRO A 20 -14.31 27.88 -5.53
CA PRO A 20 -13.07 27.18 -5.80
C PRO A 20 -11.89 27.98 -5.22
N SER A 21 -11.39 27.55 -4.06
CA SER A 21 -10.13 28.04 -3.51
C SER A 21 -8.97 27.42 -4.28
N THR A 22 -8.49 28.15 -5.28
CA THR A 22 -7.16 27.95 -5.85
C THR A 22 -6.14 28.49 -4.85
N THR A 23 -5.40 27.61 -4.18
CA THR A 23 -4.18 28.01 -3.46
C THR A 23 -3.00 27.22 -3.98
N SER A 24 -2.44 27.72 -5.08
CA SER A 24 -1.07 27.44 -5.48
C SER A 24 -0.13 28.16 -4.50
N SER A 25 0.48 27.44 -3.58
CA SER A 25 1.69 27.88 -2.86
C SER A 25 2.25 26.71 -2.06
N THR A 26 3.17 25.95 -2.66
CA THR A 26 4.19 25.27 -1.86
C THR A 26 5.50 25.99 -2.14
N THR A 27 5.82 26.91 -1.23
CA THR A 27 7.15 27.47 -1.02
C THR A 27 8.17 26.34 -1.03
N GLY A 28 9.09 26.39 -1.99
CA GLY A 28 10.27 25.53 -2.04
C GLY A 28 11.02 25.64 -0.72
N LYS A 29 10.84 24.64 0.15
CA LYS A 29 11.60 24.50 1.38
C LYS A 29 13.01 24.09 0.94
N LYS A 30 13.91 25.08 0.87
CA LYS A 30 15.35 24.86 0.76
C LYS A 30 15.74 23.86 1.85
N VAL A 31 15.94 22.60 1.46
CA VAL A 31 16.60 21.62 2.31
C VAL A 31 18.03 22.13 2.45
N ALA A 32 18.31 22.75 3.58
CA ALA A 32 19.66 23.05 3.99
C ALA A 32 20.43 21.74 3.94
N LYS A 33 21.38 21.67 2.99
CA LYS A 33 22.39 20.63 2.87
C LYS A 33 23.25 20.67 4.13
N LYS A 34 22.76 20.02 5.19
CA LYS A 34 23.50 19.81 6.43
C LYS A 34 24.57 18.79 6.08
N LYS A 35 25.76 19.30 5.80
CA LYS A 35 27.00 18.55 5.64
C LYS A 35 27.23 17.81 6.96
N ALA A 36 26.82 16.54 7.01
CA ALA A 36 27.13 15.65 8.11
C ALA A 36 28.60 15.26 8.01
N THR A 37 29.45 15.99 8.73
CA THR A 37 30.78 15.51 9.09
C THR A 37 30.58 14.46 10.17
N ALA A 38 30.57 13.18 9.78
CA ALA A 38 30.58 12.06 10.71
C ALA A 38 31.88 11.27 10.49
N SER A 39 32.97 11.84 11.00
CA SER A 39 34.12 11.04 11.42
C SER A 39 33.68 10.32 12.69
N ASN A 40 33.06 9.14 12.57
CA ASN A 40 32.85 8.29 13.72
C ASN A 40 33.70 7.04 13.55
N SER A 41 34.73 7.01 14.38
CA SER A 41 35.63 5.92 14.68
C SER A 41 34.89 4.59 14.69
N SER A 42 35.32 3.68 13.82
CA SER A 42 35.02 2.26 13.87
C SER A 42 35.60 1.68 15.16
N GLU A 43 34.84 1.75 16.25
CA GLU A 43 35.02 0.85 17.38
C GLU A 43 34.51 -0.54 16.96
N PRO A 44 35.31 -1.61 17.14
CA PRO A 44 34.81 -2.97 16.97
C PRO A 44 33.80 -3.22 18.09
N THR A 45 32.51 -3.19 17.76
CA THR A 45 31.44 -3.67 18.62
C THR A 45 31.80 -5.10 19.02
N GLN A 46 32.15 -5.27 20.28
CA GLN A 46 32.38 -6.59 20.86
C GLN A 46 31.11 -7.39 20.62
N VAL A 47 31.26 -8.47 19.87
CA VAL A 47 30.23 -9.48 19.67
C VAL A 47 30.12 -10.18 21.03
N GLU A 48 29.35 -9.61 21.95
CA GLU A 48 28.92 -10.32 23.14
C GLU A 48 28.27 -11.59 22.63
N SER A 49 28.88 -12.72 22.98
CA SER A 49 28.35 -14.05 22.77
C SER A 49 27.08 -14.17 23.61
N HIS A 50 25.99 -13.64 23.05
CA HIS A 50 24.65 -13.78 23.59
C HIS A 50 24.39 -15.28 23.68
N GLU A 51 24.28 -15.76 24.92
CA GLU A 51 23.76 -17.08 25.22
C GLU A 51 22.48 -17.26 24.38
N GLU A 52 22.45 -18.32 23.56
CA GLU A 52 21.34 -18.63 22.69
C GLU A 52 20.09 -18.83 23.55
N GLN A 53 19.32 -17.75 23.76
CA GLN A 53 18.05 -17.83 24.45
C GLN A 53 17.17 -18.78 23.65
N ALA A 54 16.76 -19.87 24.31
CA ALA A 54 15.87 -20.85 23.72
C ALA A 54 14.60 -20.15 23.23
N PHE A 55 14.20 -20.45 21.99
CA PHE A 55 13.02 -19.84 21.38
C PHE A 55 11.74 -20.51 21.89
N ASP A 56 11.46 -20.26 23.16
CA ASP A 56 10.37 -20.85 23.92
C ASP A 56 9.00 -20.43 23.39
N GLU A 57 7.97 -21.21 23.73
CA GLU A 57 6.59 -20.97 23.28
C GLU A 57 6.04 -19.61 23.74
N GLN A 58 6.50 -19.10 24.89
CA GLN A 58 6.11 -17.77 25.37
C GLN A 58 6.72 -16.68 24.49
N LEU A 59 7.99 -16.80 24.14
CA LEU A 59 8.69 -15.86 23.28
C LEU A 59 8.12 -15.86 21.85
N GLN A 60 7.71 -17.03 21.35
CA GLN A 60 6.98 -17.17 20.09
C GLN A 60 5.66 -16.40 20.12
N ARG A 61 4.90 -16.50 21.21
CA ARG A 61 3.63 -15.76 21.37
C ARG A 61 3.85 -14.26 21.40
N GLU A 62 4.88 -13.78 22.11
CA GLU A 62 5.24 -12.36 22.14
C GLU A 62 5.69 -11.85 20.77
N TYR A 63 6.50 -12.64 20.05
CA TYR A 63 6.91 -12.33 18.69
C TYR A 63 5.70 -12.20 17.75
N LEU A 64 4.79 -13.18 17.77
CA LEU A 64 3.55 -13.13 16.99
C LEU A 64 2.67 -11.94 17.38
N GLN A 65 2.62 -11.58 18.67
CA GLN A 65 1.88 -10.40 19.14
C GLN A 65 2.46 -9.09 18.60
N LEU A 66 3.79 -8.96 18.51
CA LEU A 66 4.44 -7.80 17.90
C LEU A 66 4.13 -7.71 16.41
N LEU A 67 4.17 -8.83 15.69
CA LEU A 67 3.80 -8.87 14.28
C LEU A 67 2.32 -8.48 14.07
N ALA A 68 1.42 -8.98 14.90
CA ALA A 68 -0.01 -8.63 14.83
C ALA A 68 -0.27 -7.13 15.07
N ARG A 69 0.63 -6.42 15.75
CA ARG A 69 0.60 -4.95 15.91
C ARG A 69 1.21 -4.19 14.72
N GLY A 70 1.69 -4.90 13.70
CA GLY A 70 2.32 -4.33 12.51
C GLY A 70 3.82 -4.06 12.66
N ALA A 71 4.49 -4.64 13.68
CA ALA A 71 5.94 -4.58 13.74
C ALA A 71 6.55 -5.39 12.58
N SER A 72 7.68 -4.94 12.02
CA SER A 72 8.42 -5.73 11.05
C SER A 72 9.12 -6.92 11.74
N PRO A 73 9.36 -8.05 11.04
CA PRO A 73 10.09 -9.18 11.60
C PRO A 73 11.44 -8.80 12.22
N ALA A 74 12.19 -7.92 11.55
CA ALA A 74 13.47 -7.41 12.06
C ALA A 74 13.31 -6.57 13.35
N ALA A 75 12.30 -5.70 13.40
CA ALA A 75 12.02 -4.88 14.58
C ALA A 75 11.56 -5.75 15.77
N ALA A 76 10.74 -6.78 15.52
CA ALA A 76 10.32 -7.72 16.55
C ALA A 76 11.51 -8.54 17.09
N CYS A 77 12.41 -8.99 16.21
CA CYS A 77 13.65 -9.66 16.63
C CYS A 77 14.52 -8.75 17.50
N MET A 78 14.70 -7.48 17.11
CA MET A 78 15.46 -6.51 17.92
C MET A 78 14.82 -6.25 19.28
N GLN A 79 13.48 -6.16 19.37
CA GLN A 79 12.78 -5.91 20.63
C GLN A 79 12.87 -7.09 21.61
N LEU A 80 12.92 -8.32 21.10
CA LEU A 80 13.02 -9.53 21.90
C LEU A 80 14.46 -10.03 22.07
N ASN A 81 15.45 -9.28 21.57
CA ASN A 81 16.86 -9.69 21.52
C ASN A 81 17.08 -11.07 20.88
N LEU A 82 16.33 -11.36 19.81
CA LEU A 82 16.39 -12.60 19.06
C LEU A 82 17.26 -12.46 17.81
N SER A 83 18.01 -13.53 17.53
CA SER A 83 18.65 -13.68 16.22
C SER A 83 17.61 -14.06 15.16
N VAL A 84 17.68 -13.41 14.00
CA VAL A 84 16.82 -13.70 12.84
C VAL A 84 16.94 -15.17 12.40
N THR A 85 18.15 -15.75 12.52
CA THR A 85 18.41 -17.15 12.16
C THR A 85 17.62 -18.14 13.03
N VAL A 86 17.44 -17.84 14.32
CA VAL A 86 16.67 -18.67 15.26
C VAL A 86 15.19 -18.68 14.84
N VAL A 87 14.64 -17.53 14.49
CA VAL A 87 13.26 -17.42 14.00
C VAL A 87 13.08 -18.17 12.68
N LEU A 88 14.01 -18.03 11.74
CA LEU A 88 13.97 -18.76 10.46
C LEU A 88 14.04 -20.28 10.67
N ASN A 89 14.94 -20.74 11.53
CA ASN A 89 15.03 -22.16 11.87
C ASN A 89 13.75 -22.68 12.52
N ARG A 90 13.07 -21.86 13.32
CA ARG A 90 11.77 -22.24 13.86
C ARG A 90 10.69 -22.32 12.80
N ILE A 91 10.64 -21.38 11.87
CA ILE A 91 9.68 -21.39 10.74
C ILE A 91 9.85 -22.66 9.89
N THR A 92 11.09 -23.16 9.72
CA THR A 92 11.34 -24.39 8.95
C THR A 92 11.03 -25.66 9.74
N THR A 93 11.15 -25.62 11.08
CA THR A 93 11.02 -26.81 11.93
C THR A 93 9.61 -27.01 12.48
N ASP A 94 8.89 -25.91 12.76
CA ASP A 94 7.57 -25.92 13.41
C ASP A 94 6.50 -25.39 12.46
N GLU A 95 5.75 -26.33 11.88
CA GLU A 95 4.64 -26.05 10.97
C GLU A 95 3.52 -25.26 11.65
N THR A 96 3.24 -25.52 12.94
CA THR A 96 2.17 -24.82 13.65
C THR A 96 2.50 -23.34 13.87
N PHE A 97 3.78 -23.03 14.07
CA PHE A 97 4.25 -21.65 14.16
C PHE A 97 4.14 -20.94 12.81
N ARG A 98 4.51 -21.62 11.71
CA ARG A 98 4.37 -21.11 10.34
C ARG A 98 2.91 -20.78 10.03
N ASP A 99 1.98 -21.69 10.32
CA ASP A 99 0.55 -21.49 10.06
C ASP A 99 -0.01 -20.26 10.82
N ARG A 100 0.42 -20.06 12.08
CA ARG A 100 0.04 -18.87 12.86
C ARG A 100 0.60 -17.59 12.26
N LEU A 101 1.84 -17.63 11.74
CA LEU A 101 2.47 -16.49 11.09
C LEU A 101 1.73 -16.13 9.80
N ASP A 102 1.37 -17.12 8.99
CA ASP A 102 0.59 -16.94 7.76
C ASP A 102 -0.80 -16.35 8.05
N GLN A 103 -1.46 -16.81 9.11
CA GLN A 103 -2.74 -16.24 9.55
C GLN A 103 -2.61 -14.75 9.91
N ILE A 104 -1.55 -14.37 10.63
CA ILE A 104 -1.31 -12.96 10.97
C ILE A 104 -1.08 -12.13 9.71
N HIS A 105 -0.26 -12.63 8.78
CA HIS A 105 -0.01 -11.94 7.50
C HIS A 105 -1.29 -11.77 6.69
N ASN A 106 -2.17 -12.78 6.65
CA ASN A 106 -3.47 -12.69 5.98
C ASN A 106 -4.38 -11.63 6.63
N VAL A 107 -4.44 -11.58 7.96
CA VAL A 107 -5.22 -10.54 8.66
C VAL A 107 -4.66 -9.14 8.39
N LEU A 108 -3.34 -8.98 8.41
CA LEU A 108 -2.69 -7.69 8.13
C LEU A 108 -2.90 -7.26 6.67
N SER A 109 -2.81 -8.18 5.71
CA SER A 109 -3.05 -7.87 4.29
C SER A 109 -4.50 -7.45 4.04
N GLN A 110 -5.46 -8.11 4.69
CA GLN A 110 -6.87 -7.72 4.65
C GLN A 110 -7.10 -6.32 5.25
N ASN A 111 -6.43 -6.00 6.37
CA ASN A 111 -6.51 -4.66 6.96
C ASN A 111 -5.96 -3.57 6.02
N VAL A 112 -4.85 -3.86 5.32
CA VAL A 112 -4.28 -2.97 4.31
C VAL A 112 -5.24 -2.81 3.14
N ALA A 113 -5.82 -3.91 2.63
CA ALA A 113 -6.80 -3.86 1.55
C ALA A 113 -8.04 -3.03 1.94
N ALA A 114 -8.55 -3.19 3.16
CA ALA A 114 -9.67 -2.41 3.67
C ALA A 114 -9.32 -0.92 3.84
N ALA A 115 -8.11 -0.59 4.30
CA ALA A 115 -7.63 0.79 4.40
C ALA A 115 -7.47 1.44 3.02
N LEU A 116 -6.91 0.70 2.06
CA LEU A 116 -6.76 1.12 0.68
C LEU A 116 -8.12 1.38 0.02
N TYR A 117 -9.07 0.46 0.18
CA TYR A 117 -10.43 0.63 -0.33
C TYR A 117 -11.11 1.89 0.24
N ARG A 118 -10.99 2.13 1.54
CA ARG A 118 -11.51 3.36 2.15
C ARG A 118 -10.88 4.61 1.56
N SER A 119 -9.55 4.64 1.42
CA SER A 119 -8.85 5.77 0.79
C SER A 119 -9.28 5.99 -0.66
N ALA A 120 -9.55 4.91 -1.40
CA ALA A 120 -10.09 4.99 -2.74
C ALA A 120 -11.51 5.61 -2.75
N MET A 121 -12.38 5.20 -1.83
CA MET A 121 -13.72 5.77 -1.66
C MET A 121 -13.71 7.24 -1.22
N GLU A 122 -12.66 7.68 -0.51
CA GLU A 122 -12.45 9.09 -0.13
C GLU A 122 -11.96 9.96 -1.31
N GLY A 123 -11.70 9.38 -2.48
CA GLY A 123 -11.30 10.12 -3.68
C GLY A 123 -9.80 10.14 -3.95
N SER A 124 -9.00 9.33 -3.26
CA SER A 124 -7.57 9.19 -3.57
C SER A 124 -7.37 8.47 -4.91
N VAL A 125 -6.97 9.20 -5.95
CA VAL A 125 -6.78 8.67 -7.32
C VAL A 125 -5.74 7.54 -7.36
N SER A 126 -4.65 7.65 -6.58
CA SER A 126 -3.63 6.60 -6.52
C SER A 126 -4.17 5.32 -5.88
N ALA A 127 -4.97 5.43 -4.80
CA ALA A 127 -5.61 4.28 -4.17
C ALA A 127 -6.67 3.64 -5.07
N GLN A 128 -7.48 4.45 -5.78
CA GLN A 128 -8.45 3.97 -6.76
C GLN A 128 -7.77 3.19 -7.89
N THR A 129 -6.71 3.77 -8.46
CA THR A 129 -5.94 3.14 -9.55
C THR A 129 -5.34 1.82 -9.08
N PHE A 130 -4.71 1.81 -7.91
CA PHE A 130 -4.11 0.58 -7.37
C PHE A 130 -5.17 -0.48 -7.03
N PHE A 131 -6.31 -0.09 -6.45
CA PHE A 131 -7.40 -1.00 -6.12
C PHE A 131 -8.00 -1.64 -7.38
N LEU A 132 -8.29 -0.84 -8.43
CA LEU A 132 -8.84 -1.34 -9.68
C LEU A 132 -7.87 -2.26 -10.43
N LYS A 133 -6.56 -2.01 -10.35
CA LYS A 133 -5.53 -2.91 -10.92
C LYS A 133 -5.50 -4.27 -10.23
N ASN A 134 -5.60 -4.34 -8.91
CA ASN A 134 -5.48 -5.59 -8.16
C ASN A 134 -6.82 -6.31 -7.92
N CYS A 135 -7.95 -5.60 -8.07
CA CYS A 135 -9.29 -6.11 -7.85
C CYS A 135 -10.23 -5.62 -8.97
N PRO A 136 -10.00 -6.04 -10.22
CA PRO A 136 -10.87 -5.66 -11.32
C PRO A 136 -12.29 -6.20 -11.08
N PRO A 137 -13.35 -5.44 -11.43
CA PRO A 137 -14.71 -5.96 -11.47
C PRO A 137 -14.80 -7.28 -12.26
N PRO A 138 -15.66 -8.22 -11.87
CA PRO A 138 -15.77 -9.52 -12.54
C PRO A 138 -16.20 -9.43 -14.02
N GLU A 139 -16.81 -8.32 -14.41
CA GLU A 139 -17.20 -8.04 -15.80
C GLU A 139 -16.07 -7.41 -16.62
N TRP A 140 -14.98 -6.98 -15.99
CA TRP A 140 -13.83 -6.52 -16.75
C TRP A 140 -13.15 -7.73 -17.39
N PRO A 141 -12.80 -7.65 -18.69
CA PRO A 141 -11.98 -8.68 -19.30
C PRO A 141 -10.71 -8.77 -18.45
N GLY A 142 -10.53 -9.91 -17.77
CA GLY A 142 -9.43 -10.09 -16.83
C GLY A 142 -8.07 -9.83 -17.49
N GLU A 143 -7.00 -9.70 -16.71
CA GLU A 143 -5.64 -9.59 -17.26
C GLU A 143 -5.25 -10.76 -18.19
N ASP A 144 -6.02 -11.85 -18.22
CA ASP A 144 -5.89 -12.88 -19.26
C ASP A 144 -6.21 -12.35 -20.67
N ALA A 145 -7.05 -11.32 -20.80
CA ALA A 145 -7.27 -10.59 -22.05
C ALA A 145 -6.11 -9.62 -22.36
N ALA A 146 -5.43 -9.07 -21.35
CA ALA A 146 -4.22 -8.27 -21.54
C ALA A 146 -3.02 -9.14 -21.94
N ARG A 147 -2.88 -10.34 -21.35
CA ARG A 147 -1.92 -11.39 -21.75
C ARG A 147 -2.22 -11.99 -23.12
N LEU A 148 -3.45 -11.90 -23.61
CA LEU A 148 -3.85 -12.34 -24.96
C LEU A 148 -3.74 -11.24 -26.04
N GLY A 149 -3.10 -10.11 -25.74
CA GLY A 149 -2.34 -9.38 -26.76
C GLY A 149 -2.83 -7.98 -27.14
N VAL A 150 -2.80 -7.03 -26.20
CA VAL A 150 -2.70 -5.59 -26.56
C VAL A 150 -1.89 -4.78 -25.53
N ASP A 151 -0.86 -5.35 -24.90
CA ASP A 151 0.12 -4.54 -24.17
C ASP A 151 1.46 -5.28 -24.02
N ASP A 152 2.32 -5.21 -25.04
CA ASP A 152 3.72 -5.64 -24.87
C ASP A 152 4.66 -4.90 -25.83
N GLY A 153 4.43 -3.60 -26.04
CA GLY A 153 5.35 -2.83 -26.87
C GLY A 153 5.07 -1.34 -27.04
N LEU A 154 3.86 -0.85 -26.70
CA LEU A 154 3.57 0.59 -26.85
C LEU A 154 4.28 1.44 -25.80
N ASP A 155 4.43 0.92 -24.58
CA ASP A 155 5.12 1.61 -23.50
C ASP A 155 6.65 1.59 -23.63
N GLU A 156 7.21 0.72 -24.48
CA GLU A 156 8.66 0.64 -24.77
C GLU A 156 9.07 1.38 -26.04
N LEU A 157 8.11 1.76 -26.90
CA LEU A 157 8.39 2.49 -28.14
C LEU A 157 8.79 3.93 -27.82
N SER A 158 9.86 4.39 -28.47
CA SER A 158 10.23 5.80 -28.41
C SER A 158 9.17 6.68 -29.09
N ASP A 159 9.03 7.92 -28.64
CA ASP A 159 8.07 8.89 -29.22
C ASP A 159 8.14 9.00 -30.76
N GLU A 160 9.32 8.74 -31.34
CA GLU A 160 9.56 8.76 -32.79
C GLU A 160 8.95 7.54 -33.50
N GLU A 161 9.02 6.36 -32.88
CA GLU A 161 8.45 5.14 -33.44
C GLU A 161 6.92 5.14 -33.32
N LEU A 162 6.39 5.72 -32.25
CA LEU A 162 4.95 5.94 -32.08
C LEU A 162 4.36 6.82 -33.20
N ARG A 163 5.09 7.88 -33.59
CA ARG A 163 4.67 8.76 -34.70
C ARG A 163 4.64 8.04 -36.04
N ARG A 164 5.62 7.17 -36.31
CA ARG A 164 5.66 6.40 -37.56
C ARG A 164 4.50 5.43 -37.70
N LEU A 165 4.08 4.79 -36.60
CA LEU A 165 2.90 3.91 -36.61
C LEU A 165 1.63 4.69 -36.93
N MET A 166 1.48 5.89 -36.34
CA MET A 166 0.33 6.75 -36.59
C MET A 166 0.26 7.26 -38.05
N GLU A 167 1.42 7.48 -38.69
CA GLU A 167 1.49 7.88 -40.10
C GLU A 167 1.14 6.73 -41.06
N HIS A 168 1.37 5.48 -40.66
CA HIS A 168 1.14 4.30 -41.49
C HIS A 168 -0.29 3.74 -41.39
N GLU A 169 -1.07 4.14 -40.38
CA GLU A 169 -2.48 3.76 -40.19
C GLU A 169 -3.45 4.74 -40.86
N GLN A 170 -2.94 5.71 -41.64
CA GLN A 170 -3.77 6.59 -42.44
C GLN A 170 -4.38 5.80 -43.61
N ILE A 171 -5.53 5.18 -43.33
CA ILE A 171 -6.37 4.45 -44.29
C ILE A 171 -6.62 5.36 -45.51
N PRO A 172 -6.28 4.94 -46.74
CA PRO A 172 -6.58 5.72 -47.93
C PRO A 172 -8.10 5.88 -48.07
N ASP A 173 -8.56 7.12 -48.24
CA ASP A 173 -9.97 7.45 -48.46
C ASP A 173 -10.53 6.59 -49.61
N PRO A 174 -11.65 5.88 -49.41
CA PRO A 174 -12.31 5.19 -50.50
C PRO A 174 -12.99 6.23 -51.41
N GLU A 175 -12.56 6.29 -52.68
CA GLU A 175 -13.20 7.07 -53.76
C GLU A 175 -14.66 6.70 -54.01
#